data_AF-F8DMK4-F1
#
_entry.id   AF-F8DMK4-F1
#
_cell.length_a   1.000
_cell.length_b   1.000
_cell.length_c   1.000
_cell.angle_alpha   90.00
_cell.angle_beta   90.00
_cell.angle_gamma   90.00
#
_symmetry.space_group_name_H-M   'P 1'
#
loop_
_entity.id
_entity.type
_entity.pdbx_description
1 polymer ?
#
loop_
_entity_poly.entity_id
_entity_poly.type
_entity_poly.pdbx_seq_one_letter_code
_entity_poly.pdbx_strand_id
1 'polypeptide(L)' 'MIKKVQTVTHQPLQSIKNNISSEQLLNDLHYQQSKQIIQVLLNKGLISTTEFKEIDDLNKQSFPPLLGPGSVDTSRF' A
#
# COMPACT_ATOMS: atom_id res chain seq x y z
N MET A 1 29.09 -35.45 -35.11
CA MET A 1 29.48 -34.55 -34.00
C MET A 1 28.29 -34.40 -33.07
N ILE A 2 28.45 -34.71 -31.78
CA ILE A 2 27.38 -34.57 -30.77
C ILE A 2 27.53 -33.19 -30.13
N LYS A 3 26.54 -32.30 -30.29
CA LYS A 3 26.57 -30.99 -29.63
C LYS A 3 26.24 -31.19 -28.15
N LYS A 4 27.18 -30.84 -27.26
CA LYS A 4 26.91 -30.78 -25.82
C LYS A 4 25.98 -29.59 -25.56
N VAL A 5 24.77 -29.86 -25.07
CA VAL A 5 23.85 -28.83 -24.62
C VAL A 5 24.35 -28.34 -23.26
N GLN A 6 24.62 -27.04 -23.16
CA GLN A 6 25.04 -26.42 -21.91
C GLN A 6 23.79 -26.08 -21.09
N THR A 7 23.65 -26.72 -19.93
CA THR A 7 22.52 -26.47 -19.03
C THR A 7 22.71 -25.11 -18.38
N VAL A 8 21.86 -24.14 -18.70
CA VAL A 8 21.83 -22.85 -18.00
C VAL A 8 21.13 -23.05 -16.66
N THR A 9 21.88 -22.90 -15.57
CA THR A 9 21.32 -22.88 -14.22
C THR A 9 20.67 -21.52 -13.98
N HIS A 10 19.35 -21.45 -14.11
CA HIS A 10 18.61 -20.26 -13.67
C HIS A 10 18.65 -20.20 -12.15
N GLN A 11 19.15 -19.09 -11.58
CA GLN A 11 18.96 -18.83 -10.16
C GLN A 11 17.46 -18.84 -9.86
N PRO A 12 17.00 -19.56 -8.81
CA PRO A 12 15.60 -19.54 -8.41
C PRO A 12 15.20 -18.09 -8.15
N LEU A 13 14.06 -17.66 -8.70
CA LEU A 13 13.45 -16.41 -8.27
C LEU A 13 13.23 -16.50 -6.76
N GLN A 14 13.95 -15.70 -5.99
CA GLN A 14 13.69 -15.58 -4.56
C GLN A 14 12.27 -15.03 -4.45
N SER A 15 11.33 -15.89 -4.03
CA SER A 15 10.00 -15.45 -3.64
C SER A 15 10.21 -14.42 -2.53
N ILE A 16 9.98 -13.14 -2.86
CA ILE A 16 9.92 -12.10 -1.85
C ILE A 16 8.71 -12.48 -1.00
N LYS A 17 8.95 -13.17 0.11
CA LYS A 17 7.95 -13.41 1.13
C LYS A 17 7.66 -12.08 1.79
N ASN A 18 6.83 -11.26 1.13
CA ASN A 18 6.14 -10.17 1.78
C ASN A 18 5.19 -10.82 2.78
N ASN A 19 5.67 -11.04 4.01
CA ASN A 19 4.87 -11.58 5.11
C ASN A 19 3.88 -10.48 5.56
N ILE A 20 2.93 -10.13 4.70
CA ILE A 20 1.84 -9.23 5.02
C ILE A 20 0.85 -10.05 5.84
N SER A 21 0.59 -9.64 7.08
CA SER A 21 -0.39 -10.28 7.92
C SER A 21 -1.82 -9.90 7.50
N SER A 22 -2.79 -10.73 7.87
CA SER A 22 -4.21 -10.39 7.67
C SER A 22 -4.61 -9.10 8.38
N GLU A 23 -3.99 -8.80 9.53
CA GLU A 23 -4.19 -7.55 10.26
C GLU A 23 -3.71 -6.33 9.45
N GLN A 24 -2.55 -6.44 8.81
CA GLN A 24 -2.04 -5.37 7.94
C GLN A 24 -2.96 -5.13 6.74
N LEU A 25 -3.50 -6.18 6.13
CA LEU A 25 -4.49 -6.05 5.05
C LEU A 25 -5.80 -5.42 5.55
N LEU A 26 -6.25 -5.80 6.75
CA LEU A 26 -7.48 -5.27 7.32
C LEU A 26 -7.34 -3.79 7.69
N ASN A 27 -6.19 -3.39 8.23
CA ASN A 27 -5.87 -2.00 8.51
C ASN A 27 -5.85 -1.17 7.22
N ASP A 28 -5.24 -1.68 6.14
CA ASP A 28 -5.26 -0.97 4.86
C ASP A 28 -6.69 -0.80 4.33
N LEU A 29 -7.51 -1.84 4.39
CA LEU A 29 -8.91 -1.78 4.00
C LEU A 29 -9.69 -0.72 4.82
N HIS A 30 -9.55 -0.74 6.14
CA HIS A 30 -10.22 0.23 7.02
C HIS A 30 -9.75 1.66 6.76
N TYR A 31 -8.45 1.86 6.54
CA TYR A 31 -7.91 3.18 6.18
C TYR A 31 -8.55 3.69 4.88
N GLN A 32 -8.58 2.88 3.81
CA GLN A 32 -9.19 3.28 2.54
C GLN A 32 -10.67 3.62 2.69
N GLN A 33 -11.43 2.82 3.45
CA GLN A 33 -12.85 3.10 3.72
C GLN A 33 -13.03 4.41 4.50
N SER A 34 -12.24 4.62 5.56
CA SER A 34 -12.29 5.84 6.36
C SER A 34 -11.98 7.08 5.51
N LYS A 35 -11.02 6.98 4.58
CA LYS A 35 -10.64 8.05 3.65
C LYS A 35 -11.79 8.42 2.72
N GLN A 36 -12.49 7.43 2.18
CA GLN A 36 -13.66 7.64 1.33
C GLN A 36 -14.77 8.37 2.09
N ILE A 37 -15.04 7.97 3.34
CA ILE A 37 -16.07 8.58 4.19
C ILE A 37 -15.75 10.07 4.40
N ILE A 38 -14.55 10.41 4.87
CA ILE A 38 -14.19 11.81 5.14
C ILE A 38 -14.12 12.65 3.86
N GLN A 39 -13.80 12.06 2.71
CA GLN A 39 -13.87 12.74 1.42
C GLN A 39 -15.32 13.11 1.06
N VAL A 40 -16.28 12.22 1.33
CA VAL A 40 -17.71 12.53 1.14
C VAL A 40 -18.15 13.66 2.07
N LEU A 41 -17.70 13.66 3.33
CA LEU A 41 -18.01 14.74 4.27
C LEU A 41 -17.45 16.08 3.82
N LEU A 42 -16.20 16.11 3.36
CA LEU A 42 -15.55 17.31 2.81
C LEU A 42 -16.30 17.81 1.57
N ASN A 43 -16.61 16.93 0.63
CA ASN A 43 -17.32 17.30 -0.62
C ASN A 43 -18.72 17.85 -0.35
N LYS A 44 -19.35 17.45 0.75
CA LYS A 44 -20.66 17.97 1.20
C LYS A 44 -20.54 19.26 2.02
N GLY A 45 -19.33 19.75 2.29
CA GLY A 45 -19.09 20.92 3.13
C GLY A 45 -19.40 20.69 4.61
N LEU A 46 -19.46 19.43 5.06
CA LEU A 46 -19.75 19.07 6.46
C LEU A 46 -18.52 19.15 7.36
N ILE A 47 -17.32 19.12 6.77
CA ILE A 47 -16.05 19.34 7.44
C ILE A 47 -15.18 20.26 6.58
N SER A 48 -14.30 21.00 7.22
CA SER A 48 -13.28 21.83 6.56
C SER A 48 -12.11 20.99 6.04
N THR A 49 -11.27 21.61 5.22
CA THR A 49 -9.99 21.01 4.78
C THR A 49 -9.04 20.75 5.95
N THR A 50 -9.07 21.59 6.98
CA THR A 50 -8.30 21.39 8.22
C THR A 50 -8.76 20.15 8.97
N GLU A 51 -10.07 20.03 9.24
CA GLU A 51 -10.65 18.88 9.92
C GLU A 51 -10.46 17.58 9.12
N PHE A 52 -10.56 17.65 7.79
CA PHE A 52 -10.25 16.50 6.94
C PHE A 52 -8.82 15.98 7.18
N LYS A 53 -7.83 16.88 7.26
CA LYS A 53 -6.44 16.49 7.52
C LYS A 53 -6.27 15.90 8.92
N GLU A 54 -6.88 16.51 9.93
CA GLU A 54 -6.80 16.03 11.31
C GLU A 54 -7.42 14.63 11.46
N ILE A 55 -8.60 14.40 10.86
CA ILE A 55 -9.25 13.10 10.88
C ILE A 55 -8.45 12.07 10.07
N ASP A 56 -7.88 12.46 8.93
CA ASP A 56 -7.01 11.59 8.13
C ASP A 56 -5.77 11.12 8.91
N ASP A 57 -5.15 12.02 9.68
CA ASP A 57 -4.00 11.70 10.52
C ASP A 57 -4.39 10.76 11.68
N LEU A 58 -5.55 10.95 12.30
CA LEU A 58 -6.10 10.03 13.30
C LEU A 58 -6.46 8.66 12.72
N ASN A 59 -6.99 8.62 11.49
CA ASN A 59 -7.32 7.38 10.80
C ASN A 59 -6.06 6.58 10.46
N LYS A 60 -4.96 7.22 10.04
CA LYS A 60 -3.66 6.54 9.82
C LYS A 60 -3.08 5.96 11.11
N GLN A 61 -3.32 6.62 12.24
CA GLN A 61 -2.87 6.11 13.54
C GLN A 61 -3.72 4.90 13.98
N SER A 62 -5.02 4.92 13.70
CA SER A 62 -5.95 3.83 14.05
C SER A 62 -5.83 2.63 13.12
N PHE A 63 -5.62 2.89 11.82
CA PHE A 63 -5.50 1.91 10.75
C PHE A 63 -4.26 2.24 9.90
N PRO A 64 -3.08 1.77 10.30
CA PRO A 64 -1.86 2.06 9.55
C PRO A 64 -1.94 1.52 8.11
N PRO A 65 -1.79 2.37 7.08
CA PRO A 65 -1.83 1.91 5.70
C PRO A 65 -0.64 1.01 5.39
N LEU A 66 -0.86 0.04 4.50
CA LEU A 66 0.16 -0.93 4.14
C LEU A 66 1.32 -0.28 3.35
N LEU A 67 1.00 0.72 2.54
CA LEU A 67 1.96 1.48 1.73
C LEU A 67 1.95 2.94 2.18
N GLY A 68 3.13 3.46 2.51
CA GLY A 68 3.31 4.87 2.79
C GLY A 68 3.49 5.68 1.50
N PRO A 69 3.42 7.02 1.58
CA PRO A 69 3.67 7.90 0.43
C PRO A 69 5.08 7.75 -0.20
N GLY A 70 6.03 7.09 0.48
CA GLY A 70 7.36 6.74 -0.05
C GLY A 70 7.50 5.31 -0.58
N SER A 71 6.41 4.52 -0.62
CA SER A 71 6.44 3.12 -1.06
C SER A 71 6.22 2.95 -2.57
N VAL A 72 6.01 4.05 -3.29
CA VAL A 72 6.02 4.07 -4.77
C VAL A 72 7.45 4.31 -5.24
N ASP A 73 7.99 3.38 -6.03
CA ASP A 73 9.28 3.55 -6.69
C ASP A 73 9.17 4.65 -7.75
N THR A 74 9.52 5.88 -7.38
CA THR A 74 9.59 7.01 -8.31
C THR A 74 10.93 7.08 -9.03
N SER A 75 11.86 6.14 -8.83
CA SER A 75 13.19 6.18 -9.48
C SER A 75 13.14 6.00 -11.00
N ARG A 76 11.97 5.69 -11.55
CA ARG A 76 11.71 5.53 -12.99
C ARG A 76 11.04 6.74 -13.64
N PHE A 77 10.87 7.85 -12.94
CA PHE A 77 10.30 9.10 -13.46
C PHE A 77 11.25 10.28 -13.25
#